data_AF-A0A7V0MLC2-F1
#
_entry.id   AF-A0A7V0MLC2-F1
#
_cell.length_a   1.000
_cell.length_b   1.000
_cell.length_c   1.000
_cell.angle_alpha   90.00
_cell.angle_beta   90.00
_cell.angle_gamma   90.00
#
_symmetry.space_group_name_H-M   'P 1'
#
loop_
_entity.id
_entity.type
_entity.pdbx_description
1 polymer ?
#
loop_
_entity_poly.entity_id
_entity_poly.type
_entity_poly.pdbx_seq_one_letter_code
_entity_poly.pdbx_strand_id
1 'polypeptide(L)' 'MFYKETNFRESPIGRVPKEWEVVRLGDVAESIYYGVTAKAVENNTGIRMLRTTDIKDFSADWDNLPYCEITDNRND' A
#
# COMPACT_ATOMS: atom_id res chain seq x y z
N MET A 1 4.37 -23.12 -21.08
CA MET A 1 3.21 -22.71 -21.91
C MET A 1 2.56 -21.53 -21.20
N PHE A 2 2.34 -20.42 -21.88
CA PHE A 2 1.71 -19.24 -21.27
C PHE A 2 0.20 -19.25 -21.50
N TYR A 3 -0.57 -18.74 -20.53
CA TYR A 3 -2.02 -18.61 -20.62
C TYR A 3 -2.40 -17.29 -21.33
N LYS A 4 -3.41 -17.35 -22.19
CA LYS A 4 -4.02 -16.18 -22.83
C LYS A 4 -5.53 -16.23 -22.61
N GLU A 5 -6.08 -15.23 -21.93
CA GLU A 5 -7.53 -15.11 -21.70
C GLU A 5 -8.26 -14.77 -23.01
N THR A 6 -9.40 -15.43 -23.24
CA THR A 6 -10.29 -15.22 -24.39
C THR A 6 -11.75 -14.98 -23.99
N ASN A 7 -12.12 -15.25 -22.74
CA ASN A 7 -13.47 -15.19 -22.20
C ASN A 7 -13.61 -14.01 -21.23
N PHE A 8 -14.57 -13.14 -21.52
CA PHE A 8 -14.77 -11.90 -20.78
C PHE A 8 -16.25 -11.67 -20.49
N ARG A 9 -16.54 -10.85 -19.48
CA ARG A 9 -17.88 -10.36 -19.14
C ARG A 9 -17.88 -8.86 -18.94
N GLU A 10 -19.04 -8.23 -19.12
CA GLU A 10 -19.24 -6.84 -18.73
C GLU A 10 -19.32 -6.72 -17.20
N SER A 11 -18.77 -5.63 -16.67
CA SER A 11 -18.80 -5.29 -15.24
C SER A 11 -18.96 -3.78 -15.07
N PRO A 12 -19.23 -3.29 -13.85
CA PRO A 12 -19.36 -1.85 -13.59
C PRO A 12 -18.12 -1.02 -13.95
N ILE A 13 -16.94 -1.64 -14.03
CA ILE A 13 -15.66 -0.99 -14.39
C ILE A 13 -15.20 -1.34 -15.82
N GLY A 14 -16.11 -1.89 -16.64
CA GLY A 14 -15.83 -2.33 -18.00
C GLY A 14 -15.59 -3.84 -18.12
N ARG A 15 -15.05 -4.25 -19.27
CA ARG A 15 -14.88 -5.65 -19.64
C ARG A 15 -13.72 -6.30 -18.87
N VAL A 16 -14.02 -7.36 -18.13
CA VAL A 16 -13.06 -8.11 -17.28
C VAL A 16 -13.10 -9.61 -17.62
N PRO A 17 -12.05 -10.39 -17.28
CA PRO A 17 -12.10 -11.85 -17.43
C PRO A 17 -13.35 -12.44 -16.79
N LYS A 18 -13.95 -13.45 -17.43
CA LYS A 18 -15.23 -13.99 -16.98
C LYS A 18 -15.18 -14.51 -15.53
N GLU A 19 -14.03 -15.02 -15.11
CA GLU A 19 -13.80 -15.60 -13.78
C GLU A 19 -13.46 -14.55 -12.70
N TRP A 20 -13.15 -13.31 -13.10
CA TRP A 20 -12.82 -12.25 -12.13
C TRP A 20 -14.07 -11.71 -11.46
N GLU A 21 -13.96 -11.39 -10.18
CA GLU A 21 -14.97 -10.68 -9.40
C GLU A 21 -14.52 -9.24 -9.12
N VAL A 22 -15.46 -8.30 -9.27
CA VAL A 22 -15.22 -6.89 -8.92
C VAL A 22 -15.66 -6.69 -7.48
N VAL A 23 -14.70 -6.45 -6.60
CA VAL A 23 -14.90 -6.25 -5.16
C VAL A 23 -14.45 -4.85 -4.74
N ARG A 24 -14.81 -4.42 -3.53
CA ARG A 24 -14.25 -3.20 -2.93
C ARG A 24 -12.93 -3.54 -2.26
N LEU A 25 -12.03 -2.56 -2.18
CA LEU A 25 -10.73 -2.75 -1.50
C LEU A 25 -10.90 -3.20 -0.04
N GLY A 26 -11.93 -2.69 0.66
CA GLY A 26 -12.23 -3.11 2.03
C GLY A 26 -12.71 -4.55 2.17
N ASP A 27 -13.10 -5.21 1.08
CA ASP A 27 -13.54 -6.62 1.12
C ASP A 27 -12.33 -7.58 1.10
N VAL A 28 -11.14 -7.09 0.70
CA VAL A 28 -9.92 -7.90 0.53
C VAL A 28 -8.72 -7.40 1.36
N ALA A 29 -8.85 -6.26 2.03
CA ALA A 29 -7.83 -5.71 2.92
C ALA A 29 -8.28 -5.78 4.38
N GLU A 30 -7.45 -6.34 5.25
CA GLU A 30 -7.74 -6.42 6.70
C GLU A 30 -7.80 -5.04 7.35
N SER A 31 -6.90 -4.14 6.95
CA SER A 31 -6.93 -2.74 7.36
C SER A 31 -6.31 -1.84 6.30
N ILE A 32 -6.87 -0.64 6.13
CA ILE A 32 -6.34 0.39 5.24
C ILE A 32 -6.10 1.62 6.11
N TYR A 33 -4.84 1.99 6.26
CA TYR A 33 -4.43 3.11 7.10
C TYR A 33 -3.61 4.10 6.29
N TYR A 34 -3.91 5.39 6.47
CA TYR A 34 -3.22 6.49 5.79
C TYR A 34 -1.81 6.74 6.36
N GLY A 35 -1.45 6.07 7.46
CA GLY A 35 -0.21 6.32 8.19
C GLY A 35 -0.38 7.43 9.23
N VAL A 36 0.72 7.73 9.91
CA VAL A 36 0.81 8.81 10.91
C VAL A 36 1.51 10.02 10.33
N THR A 37 1.14 11.21 10.79
CA THR A 37 1.94 12.42 10.54
C THR A 37 2.98 12.53 11.64
N ALA A 38 4.24 12.27 11.31
CA ALA A 38 5.35 12.41 12.24
C ALA A 38 6.49 13.22 11.62
N LYS A 39 7.33 13.84 12.47
CA LYS A 39 8.54 14.49 12.01
C LYS A 39 9.63 13.44 11.77
N ALA A 40 10.24 13.47 10.59
CA ALA A 40 11.42 12.66 10.31
C ALA A 40 12.61 13.17 11.15
N VAL A 41 13.32 12.24 11.77
CA VAL A 41 14.51 12.49 12.58
C VAL A 41 15.65 11.56 12.15
N GLU A 42 16.89 12.03 12.31
CA GLU A 42 18.08 11.26 11.93
C GLU A 42 18.55 10.34 13.06
N ASN A 43 18.26 10.69 14.32
CA ASN A 43 18.60 9.85 15.46
C ASN A 43 17.76 8.57 15.44
N ASN A 44 18.41 7.44 15.70
CA ASN A 44 17.75 6.14 15.74
C ASN A 44 16.77 6.07 16.93
N THR A 45 15.46 6.14 16.64
CA THR A 45 14.37 5.97 17.61
C THR A 45 13.90 4.52 17.72
N GLY A 46 14.45 3.61 16.90
CA GLY A 46 13.99 2.24 16.73
C GLY A 46 12.85 2.06 15.72
N ILE A 47 12.25 3.16 15.23
CA ILE A 47 11.12 3.13 14.28
C ILE A 47 11.49 3.93 13.03
N ARG A 48 11.48 3.27 11.88
CA ARG A 48 11.72 3.90 10.57
C ARG A 48 10.43 4.50 10.00
N MET A 49 10.55 5.63 9.32
CA MET A 49 9.47 6.35 8.68
C MET A 49 9.62 6.28 7.16
N LEU A 50 8.67 5.60 6.50
CA LEU A 50 8.54 5.64 5.04
C LEU A 50 7.71 6.87 4.62
N ARG A 51 8.26 7.73 3.77
CA ARG A 51 7.55 8.89 3.21
C ARG A 51 7.36 8.71 1.71
N THR A 52 6.45 9.50 1.14
CA THR A 52 6.22 9.51 -0.31
C THR A 52 7.50 9.80 -1.11
N THR A 53 8.41 10.62 -0.59
CA THR A 53 9.70 10.97 -1.24
C THR A 53 10.70 9.81 -1.28
N ASP A 54 10.52 8.81 -0.43
CA ASP A 54 11.43 7.66 -0.30
C ASP A 54 11.04 6.52 -1.27
N ILE A 55 9.85 6.62 -1.90
CA ILE A 55 9.36 5.66 -2.89
C ILE A 55 9.71 6.18 -4.29
N LYS A 56 10.57 5.44 -5.01
CA LYS A 56 11.02 5.77 -6.37
C LYS A 56 11.13 4.51 -7.21
N ASP A 57 10.77 4.60 -8.49
CA ASP A 57 10.89 3.50 -9.45
C ASP A 57 10.29 2.17 -8.95
N PHE A 58 9.09 2.25 -8.35
CA PHE A 58 8.39 1.11 -7.74
C PHE A 58 9.16 0.41 -6.60
N SER A 59 10.12 1.09 -5.99
CA SER A 59 10.99 0.57 -4.93
C SER A 59 11.17 1.59 -3.79
N ALA A 60 11.68 1.11 -2.66
CA ALA A 60 12.11 1.92 -1.54
C ALA A 60 13.39 1.31 -0.94
N ASP A 61 14.31 2.17 -0.52
CA ASP A 61 15.52 1.78 0.20
C ASP A 61 15.23 1.73 1.70
N TRP A 62 14.94 0.54 2.21
CA TRP A 62 14.55 0.31 3.60
C TRP A 62 15.68 0.57 4.60
N ASP A 63 16.93 0.48 4.16
CA ASP A 63 18.10 0.66 5.03
C ASP A 63 18.39 2.14 5.30
N ASN A 64 18.00 3.01 4.36
CA ASN A 64 18.24 4.45 4.40
C ASN A 64 17.00 5.30 4.72
N LEU A 65 15.93 4.69 5.25
CA LEU A 65 14.78 5.45 5.76
C LEU A 65 15.14 6.21 7.04
N PRO A 66 14.67 7.47 7.19
CA PRO A 66 14.81 8.21 8.43
C PRO A 66 14.00 7.56 9.55
N TYR A 67 14.21 8.02 10.78
CA TYR A 67 13.44 7.59 11.93
C TYR A 67 12.29 8.55 12.24
N CYS A 68 11.38 8.15 13.13
CA CYS A 68 10.39 9.05 13.71
C CYS A 68 10.09 8.71 15.17
N GLU A 69 9.53 9.69 15.89
CA GLU A 69 8.88 9.47 17.18
C GLU A 69 7.38 9.47 16.96
N ILE A 70 6.71 8.38 17.33
CA ILE A 70 5.26 8.27 17.24
C ILE A 70 4.68 8.75 18.57
N THR A 71 4.02 9.90 18.56
CA THR A 71 3.31 10.44 19.74
C THR A 71 1.81 10.18 19.69
N ASP A 72 1.29 9.81 18.53
CA ASP A 72 -0.12 9.47 18.35
C ASP A 72 -0.40 8.04 18.80
N ASN A 73 -1.40 7.88 19.66
CA ASN A 73 -1.94 6.58 20.00
C ASN A 73 -3.11 6.27 19.06
N ARG A 74 -3.05 5.09 18.44
CA ARG A 74 -4.17 4.58 17.66
C ARG A 74 -5.25 4.11 18.63
N ASN A 75 -6.39 4.79 18.63
CA ASN A 75 -7.61 4.30 19.26
C ASN A 75 -8.37 3.53 18.19
N ASP A 76 -8.22 2.21 18.19
CA ASP A 76 -9.04 1.29 17.41
C ASP A 76 -10.41 1.07 18.06
#